data_AF-A0A0D1GRT2-F1
#
_entry.id   AF-A0A0D1GRT2-F1
#
_cell.length_a   1.000
_cell.length_b   1.000
_cell.length_c   1.000
_cell.angle_alpha   90.00
_cell.angle_beta   90.00
_cell.angle_gamma   90.00
#
_symmetry.space_group_name_H-M   'P 1'
#
loop_
_entity.id
_entity.type
_entity.pdbx_description
1 polymer ?
#
loop_
_entity_poly.entity_id
_entity_poly.type
_entity_poly.pdbx_seq_one_letter_code
_entity_poly.pdbx_strand_id
1 'polypeptide(L)'
;MWNKNRLTQMLSIEYPIIQAGMAGSTTPKLVASVSNSGGLGTIGAGYFNTQQLEDEIDYVRQLTSNSFGVNVFVPSQQSYTSSQIENMNAWLKPYRRALHLEEPVVKITEEQQFKCHIDTIIKKQVPVCCFTFGIPNESIIKRLKEANIKLIGTATSVDEAIANEKAGMDAIVAQGSEAGGHRGSFLKPKNQLPMVGTISLVPQIVDVVSIPVIAAGGIMDGRGVLASIVLGAEGVQMGTAFLTSQDSNASELLRDAIINSKETDTVVTKAFSGKLARGINNRFIEEMSQYEGDIPDYPIQNELTSSIRKAAANIGDKELTHMWSGQSPRLATTHPANTIMSNIINQINQIMQYK
;
A
#
# COMPACT_ATOMS: atom_id res chain seq x y z
N MET A 1 -1.24 29.01 1.36
CA MET A 1 -0.86 27.99 2.36
C MET A 1 -0.78 26.65 1.64
N TRP A 2 0.35 25.93 1.73
CA TRP A 2 0.58 24.67 0.99
C TRP A 2 -0.39 23.55 1.37
N ASN A 3 -1.02 23.66 2.54
CA ASN A 3 -1.91 22.66 3.12
C ASN A 3 -3.41 22.88 2.83
N LYS A 4 -3.80 23.93 2.09
CA LYS A 4 -5.20 24.20 1.72
C LYS A 4 -5.43 23.97 0.22
N ASN A 5 -6.14 22.91 -0.14
CA ASN A 5 -6.49 22.57 -1.52
C ASN A 5 -7.79 21.73 -1.59
N ARG A 6 -8.17 21.23 -2.77
CA ARG A 6 -9.42 20.45 -2.95
C ARG A 6 -9.34 19.13 -2.19
N LEU A 7 -8.18 18.47 -2.17
CA LEU A 7 -7.96 17.24 -1.42
C LEU A 7 -8.20 17.42 0.09
N THR A 8 -7.61 18.44 0.72
CA THR A 8 -7.77 18.64 2.18
C THR A 8 -9.19 18.99 2.59
N GLN A 9 -9.90 19.75 1.74
CA GLN A 9 -11.33 20.02 1.93
C GLN A 9 -12.18 18.76 1.77
N MET A 10 -11.92 17.96 0.73
CA MET A 10 -12.68 16.74 0.44
C MET A 10 -12.55 15.69 1.55
N LEU A 11 -11.35 15.55 2.11
CA LEU A 11 -11.04 14.54 3.12
C LEU A 11 -11.25 15.03 4.57
N SER A 12 -11.57 16.32 4.76
CA SER A 12 -11.67 16.96 6.07
C SER A 12 -10.40 16.79 6.91
N ILE A 13 -9.24 17.10 6.32
CA ILE A 13 -7.92 17.02 6.96
C ILE A 13 -7.21 18.37 6.88
N GLU A 14 -6.22 18.61 7.75
CA GLU A 14 -5.47 19.87 7.81
C GLU A 14 -4.26 19.88 6.86
N TYR A 15 -3.58 18.73 6.74
CA TYR A 15 -2.38 18.56 5.94
C TYR A 15 -2.62 17.49 4.86
N PRO A 16 -2.19 17.72 3.61
CA PRO A 16 -2.38 16.79 2.50
C PRO A 16 -1.36 15.62 2.57
N ILE A 17 -1.25 14.99 3.75
CA ILE A 17 -0.34 13.90 4.05
C ILE A 17 -1.19 12.69 4.45
N ILE A 18 -1.06 11.63 3.67
CA ILE A 18 -1.77 10.36 3.87
C ILE A 18 -0.75 9.31 4.30
N GLN A 19 -1.00 8.65 5.42
CA GLN A 19 -0.29 7.45 5.80
C GLN A 19 -0.90 6.28 5.01
N ALA A 20 -0.07 5.53 4.27
CA ALA A 20 -0.55 4.49 3.36
C ALA A 20 -1.19 3.29 4.08
N GLY A 21 -2.23 2.68 3.52
CA GLY A 21 -2.78 1.42 4.05
C GLY A 21 -1.82 0.23 3.86
N MET A 22 -0.98 -0.06 4.87
CA MET A 22 0.06 -1.10 4.80
C MET A 22 -0.45 -2.39 5.45
N ALA A 23 -1.03 -3.28 4.64
CA ALA A 23 -1.62 -4.52 5.13
C ALA A 23 -0.59 -5.36 5.92
N GLY A 24 -0.90 -5.65 7.19
CA GLY A 24 -0.02 -6.35 8.13
C GLY A 24 0.92 -5.46 8.95
N SER A 25 1.04 -4.16 8.64
CA SER A 25 1.92 -3.23 9.36
C SER A 25 1.22 -1.98 9.89
N THR A 26 0.05 -1.62 9.38
CA THR A 26 -0.79 -0.59 9.99
C THR A 26 -1.38 -1.09 11.32
N THR A 27 -1.52 -0.19 12.30
CA THR A 27 -2.25 -0.41 13.56
C THR A 27 -3.30 0.67 13.77
N PRO A 28 -4.28 0.47 14.67
CA PRO A 28 -5.22 1.53 15.04
C PRO A 28 -4.52 2.76 15.61
N LYS A 29 -3.45 2.54 16.38
CA LYS A 29 -2.64 3.61 16.98
C LYS A 29 -1.94 4.46 15.92
N LEU A 30 -1.36 3.83 14.89
CA LEU A 30 -0.72 4.55 13.78
C LEU A 30 -1.75 5.40 13.03
N VAL A 31 -2.90 4.80 12.69
CA VAL A 31 -3.99 5.48 11.97
C VAL A 31 -4.45 6.70 12.77
N ALA A 32 -4.79 6.50 14.05
CA ALA A 32 -5.26 7.58 14.91
C ALA A 32 -4.20 8.66 15.16
N SER A 33 -2.92 8.29 15.32
CA SER A 33 -1.81 9.23 15.53
C SER A 33 -1.63 10.17 14.33
N VAL A 34 -1.74 9.65 13.10
CA VAL A 34 -1.67 10.47 11.88
C VAL A 34 -2.90 11.35 11.73
N SER A 35 -4.10 10.80 11.94
CA SER A 35 -5.35 11.57 11.87
C SER A 35 -5.41 12.69 12.92
N ASN A 36 -4.96 12.43 14.15
CA ASN A 36 -4.85 13.44 15.22
C ASN A 36 -3.77 14.49 14.94
N SER A 37 -2.81 14.19 14.08
CA SER A 37 -1.78 15.15 13.62
C SER A 37 -2.22 15.94 12.38
N GLY A 38 -3.50 15.85 12.01
CA GLY A 38 -4.09 16.60 10.89
C GLY A 38 -3.90 15.98 9.51
N GLY A 39 -3.31 14.79 9.40
CA GLY A 39 -3.24 14.03 8.15
C GLY A 39 -4.42 13.06 7.99
N LEU A 40 -4.32 12.14 7.02
CA LEU A 40 -5.23 10.98 6.90
C LEU A 40 -4.51 9.69 7.28
N GLY A 41 -4.86 9.09 8.41
CA GLY A 41 -4.47 7.71 8.72
C GLY A 41 -5.29 6.71 7.88
N THR A 42 -4.66 5.60 7.43
CA THR A 42 -5.36 4.61 6.59
C THR A 42 -5.13 3.18 7.09
N ILE A 43 -6.22 2.48 7.44
CA ILE A 43 -6.22 1.05 7.77
C ILE A 43 -5.83 0.24 6.53
N GLY A 44 -4.89 -0.69 6.65
CA GLY A 44 -4.53 -1.64 5.59
C GLY A 44 -5.29 -2.96 5.71
N ALA A 45 -6.49 -3.07 5.14
CA ALA A 45 -7.40 -4.21 5.34
C ALA A 45 -7.20 -5.37 4.35
N GLY A 46 -6.14 -5.34 3.54
CA GLY A 46 -5.92 -6.31 2.44
C GLY A 46 -5.86 -7.79 2.86
N TYR A 47 -5.57 -8.09 4.13
CA TYR A 47 -5.50 -9.46 4.67
C TYR A 47 -6.50 -9.73 5.79
N PHE A 48 -7.44 -8.81 6.03
CA PHE A 48 -8.39 -8.96 7.12
C PHE A 48 -9.55 -9.87 6.73
N ASN A 49 -10.10 -10.55 7.72
CA ASN A 49 -11.48 -11.02 7.64
C ASN A 49 -12.45 -9.92 8.13
N THR A 50 -13.75 -10.15 7.95
CA THR A 50 -14.79 -9.18 8.31
C THR A 50 -14.74 -8.74 9.77
N GLN A 51 -14.53 -9.66 10.71
CA GLN A 51 -14.49 -9.34 12.15
C GLN A 51 -13.27 -8.47 12.47
N GLN A 52 -12.11 -8.82 11.93
CA GLN A 52 -10.88 -8.04 12.12
C GLN A 52 -11.04 -6.61 11.61
N LEU A 53 -11.71 -6.41 10.46
CA LEU A 53 -11.99 -5.07 9.95
C LEU A 53 -12.97 -4.31 10.86
N GLU A 54 -14.03 -4.95 11.35
CA GLU A 54 -14.97 -4.32 12.28
C GLU A 54 -14.27 -3.87 13.56
N ASP A 55 -13.47 -4.74 14.17
CA ASP A 55 -12.73 -4.47 15.40
C ASP A 55 -11.68 -3.35 15.20
N GLU A 56 -10.96 -3.37 14.08
CA GLU A 56 -9.96 -2.34 13.76
C GLU A 56 -10.60 -0.95 13.60
N ILE A 57 -11.73 -0.87 12.87
CA ILE A 57 -12.50 0.37 12.70
C ILE A 57 -12.99 0.90 14.04
N ASP A 58 -13.54 0.03 14.88
CA ASP A 58 -14.05 0.41 16.19
C ASP A 58 -12.93 0.90 17.10
N TYR A 59 -11.75 0.27 17.04
CA TYR A 59 -10.62 0.71 17.84
C TYR A 59 -10.05 2.05 17.35
N VAL A 60 -9.92 2.27 16.04
CA VAL A 60 -9.51 3.60 15.52
C VAL A 60 -10.45 4.70 16.02
N ARG A 61 -11.76 4.46 16.02
CA ARG A 61 -12.77 5.43 16.51
C ARG A 61 -12.69 5.72 18.00
N GLN A 62 -12.19 4.80 18.80
CA GLN A 62 -11.92 5.07 20.22
C GLN A 62 -10.72 6.01 20.40
N LEU A 63 -9.80 6.06 19.43
CA LEU A 63 -8.54 6.81 19.51
C LEU A 63 -8.59 8.15 18.78
N THR A 64 -9.51 8.35 17.85
CA THR A 64 -9.66 9.61 17.10
C THR A 64 -11.10 9.87 16.66
N SER A 65 -11.50 11.14 16.69
CA SER A 65 -12.71 11.65 16.04
C SER A 65 -12.43 12.25 14.65
N ASN A 66 -11.16 12.30 14.23
CA ASN A 66 -10.75 12.85 12.94
C ASN A 66 -10.95 11.84 11.80
N SER A 67 -10.93 12.34 10.56
CA SER A 67 -11.09 11.53 9.36
C SER A 67 -9.99 10.46 9.25
N PHE A 68 -10.38 9.26 8.80
CA PHE A 68 -9.46 8.17 8.48
C PHE A 68 -10.01 7.35 7.31
N GLY A 69 -9.14 6.58 6.67
CA GLY A 69 -9.50 5.71 5.55
C GLY A 69 -9.34 4.23 5.83
N VAL A 70 -9.96 3.41 4.99
CA VAL A 70 -9.72 1.97 4.90
C VAL A 70 -9.28 1.63 3.47
N ASN A 71 -8.13 0.99 3.32
CA ASN A 71 -7.64 0.46 2.05
C ASN A 71 -7.97 -1.01 1.89
N VAL A 72 -8.61 -1.37 0.79
CA VAL A 72 -8.96 -2.74 0.40
C VAL A 72 -8.34 -3.11 -0.94
N PHE A 73 -8.12 -4.41 -1.14
CA PHE A 73 -7.65 -4.97 -2.40
C PHE A 73 -8.84 -5.39 -3.26
N VAL A 74 -8.89 -4.91 -4.49
CA VAL A 74 -9.88 -5.35 -5.48
C VAL A 74 -9.47 -6.75 -5.95
N PRO A 75 -10.36 -7.76 -5.86
CA PRO A 75 -10.05 -9.14 -6.23
C PRO A 75 -9.55 -9.28 -7.67
N SER A 76 -8.57 -10.17 -7.86
CA SER A 76 -8.08 -10.50 -9.20
C SER A 76 -9.10 -11.35 -9.97
N GLN A 77 -9.22 -11.12 -11.28
CA GLN A 77 -10.03 -11.95 -12.19
C GLN A 77 -9.21 -13.08 -12.86
N GLN A 78 -8.00 -13.36 -12.36
CA GLN A 78 -7.11 -14.31 -13.00
C GLN A 78 -7.50 -15.76 -12.71
N SER A 79 -7.53 -16.58 -13.75
CA SER A 79 -7.63 -18.03 -13.65
C SER A 79 -6.28 -18.66 -13.34
N TYR A 80 -6.30 -19.78 -12.63
CA TYR A 80 -5.13 -20.55 -12.25
C TYR A 80 -5.38 -22.02 -12.56
N THR A 81 -4.31 -22.75 -12.89
CA THR A 81 -4.37 -24.18 -13.19
C THR A 81 -3.78 -25.00 -12.03
N SER A 82 -4.28 -26.22 -11.84
CA SER A 82 -3.73 -27.14 -10.83
C SER A 82 -2.23 -27.39 -11.03
N SER A 83 -1.79 -27.50 -12.29
CA SER A 83 -0.37 -27.71 -12.63
C SER A 83 0.53 -26.55 -12.19
N GLN A 84 0.08 -25.29 -12.30
CA GLN A 84 0.85 -24.14 -11.79
C GLN A 84 1.04 -24.21 -10.27
N ILE A 85 -0.01 -24.61 -9.54
CA ILE A 85 0.03 -24.77 -8.09
C ILE A 85 0.96 -25.92 -7.70
N GLU A 86 0.82 -27.08 -8.36
CA GLU A 86 1.64 -28.28 -8.12
C GLU A 86 3.13 -28.03 -8.38
N ASN A 87 3.46 -27.40 -9.51
CA ASN A 87 4.86 -27.09 -9.86
C ASN A 87 5.49 -26.14 -8.84
N MET A 88 4.76 -25.10 -8.42
CA MET A 88 5.23 -24.18 -7.41
C MET A 88 5.34 -24.85 -6.03
N ASN A 89 4.42 -25.75 -5.66
CA ASN A 89 4.53 -26.51 -4.43
C ASN A 89 5.75 -27.44 -4.42
N ALA A 90 6.05 -28.07 -5.55
CA ALA A 90 7.27 -28.86 -5.71
C ALA A 90 8.52 -27.99 -5.51
N TRP A 91 8.55 -26.79 -6.10
CA TRP A 91 9.63 -25.82 -5.92
C TRP A 91 9.78 -25.36 -4.46
N LEU A 92 8.67 -25.11 -3.76
CA LEU A 92 8.68 -24.62 -2.39
C LEU A 92 8.94 -25.71 -1.33
N LYS A 93 8.94 -27.00 -1.73
CA LYS A 93 9.10 -28.15 -0.83
C LYS A 93 10.36 -28.11 0.04
N PRO A 94 11.55 -27.71 -0.46
CA PRO A 94 12.76 -27.62 0.37
C PRO A 94 12.61 -26.63 1.54
N TYR A 95 12.01 -25.45 1.32
CA TYR A 95 11.77 -24.47 2.37
C TYR A 95 10.83 -25.01 3.46
N ARG A 96 9.75 -25.69 3.04
CA ARG A 96 8.80 -26.30 3.99
C ARG A 96 9.46 -27.39 4.82
N ARG A 97 10.30 -28.22 4.21
CA ARG A 97 11.08 -29.23 4.94
C ARG A 97 12.03 -28.59 5.96
N ALA A 98 12.73 -27.52 5.59
CA ALA A 98 13.65 -26.81 6.47
C ALA A 98 12.95 -26.12 7.65
N LEU A 99 11.71 -25.65 7.45
CA LEU A 99 10.91 -24.94 8.45
C LEU A 99 9.88 -25.83 9.17
N HIS A 100 9.88 -27.14 8.93
CA HIS A 100 8.91 -28.09 9.49
C HIS A 100 7.43 -27.72 9.20
N LEU A 101 7.15 -27.30 7.98
CA LEU A 101 5.82 -26.86 7.54
C LEU A 101 5.13 -27.91 6.67
N GLU A 102 3.81 -27.96 6.75
CA GLU A 102 2.96 -28.70 5.83
C GLU A 102 2.71 -27.92 4.54
N GLU A 103 2.31 -28.63 3.49
CA GLU A 103 1.84 -28.02 2.25
C GLU A 103 0.47 -27.36 2.48
N PRO A 104 0.27 -26.09 2.06
CA PRO A 104 -0.98 -25.39 2.31
C PRO A 104 -2.10 -25.87 1.38
N VAL A 105 -3.33 -25.86 1.90
CA VAL A 105 -4.53 -25.97 1.07
C VAL A 105 -4.92 -24.58 0.59
N VAL A 106 -4.87 -24.35 -0.71
CA VAL A 106 -5.24 -23.07 -1.33
C VAL A 106 -6.75 -22.88 -1.24
N LYS A 107 -7.20 -21.86 -0.51
CA LYS A 107 -8.61 -21.44 -0.42
C LYS A 107 -8.75 -20.03 -0.97
N ILE A 108 -9.61 -19.84 -1.96
CA ILE A 108 -9.83 -18.52 -2.57
C ILE A 108 -11.18 -17.98 -2.15
N THR A 109 -11.13 -16.91 -1.35
CA THR A 109 -12.32 -16.25 -0.79
C THR A 109 -12.33 -14.74 -1.01
N GLU A 110 -11.42 -14.22 -1.85
CA GLU A 110 -11.20 -12.77 -2.00
C GLU A 110 -12.47 -12.02 -2.40
N GLU A 111 -13.28 -12.55 -3.32
CA GLU A 111 -14.49 -11.87 -3.77
C GLU A 111 -15.54 -11.75 -2.66
N GLN A 112 -15.73 -12.81 -1.87
CA GLN A 112 -16.65 -12.79 -0.74
C GLN A 112 -16.14 -11.86 0.36
N GLN A 113 -14.84 -11.94 0.71
CA GLN A 113 -14.22 -11.07 1.70
C GLN A 113 -14.29 -9.61 1.28
N PHE A 114 -14.02 -9.30 0.02
CA PHE A 114 -14.12 -7.96 -0.52
C PHE A 114 -15.55 -7.40 -0.39
N LYS A 115 -16.57 -8.17 -0.75
CA LYS A 115 -17.98 -7.78 -0.56
C LYS A 115 -18.29 -7.51 0.91
N CYS A 116 -17.87 -8.39 1.82
CA CYS A 116 -18.04 -8.18 3.25
C CYS A 116 -17.32 -6.92 3.76
N HIS A 117 -16.11 -6.62 3.26
CA HIS A 117 -15.40 -5.39 3.61
C HIS A 117 -16.17 -4.15 3.16
N ILE A 118 -16.72 -4.14 1.94
CA ILE A 118 -17.57 -3.05 1.46
C ILE A 118 -18.80 -2.87 2.36
N ASP A 119 -19.48 -3.96 2.71
CA ASP A 119 -20.66 -3.90 3.57
C ASP A 119 -20.32 -3.37 4.96
N THR A 120 -19.19 -3.80 5.55
CA THR A 120 -18.68 -3.29 6.82
C THR A 120 -18.33 -1.81 6.74
N ILE A 121 -17.63 -1.36 5.69
CA ILE A 121 -17.25 0.04 5.47
C ILE A 121 -18.49 0.93 5.38
N ILE A 122 -19.53 0.50 4.66
CA ILE A 122 -20.81 1.21 4.56
C ILE A 122 -21.54 1.22 5.90
N LYS A 123 -21.72 0.05 6.52
CA LYS A 123 -22.41 -0.11 7.82
C LYS A 123 -21.77 0.75 8.89
N LYS A 124 -20.44 0.80 8.92
CA LYS A 124 -19.69 1.61 9.88
C LYS A 124 -19.63 3.07 9.46
N GLN A 125 -19.92 3.47 8.21
CA GLN A 125 -19.75 4.85 7.71
C GLN A 125 -18.30 5.34 7.81
N VAL A 126 -17.35 4.57 7.28
CA VAL A 126 -15.96 5.02 7.21
C VAL A 126 -15.86 6.20 6.23
N PRO A 127 -15.17 7.31 6.57
CA PRO A 127 -15.14 8.51 5.71
C PRO A 127 -14.52 8.29 4.32
N VAL A 128 -13.48 7.46 4.24
CA VAL A 128 -12.69 7.24 3.02
C VAL A 128 -12.47 5.75 2.77
N CYS A 129 -12.67 5.31 1.52
CA CYS A 129 -12.36 3.96 1.06
C CYS A 129 -11.34 4.03 -0.08
N CYS A 130 -10.19 3.40 0.11
CA CYS A 130 -9.11 3.34 -0.87
C CYS A 130 -9.07 1.97 -1.55
N PHE A 131 -8.86 1.96 -2.87
CA PHE A 131 -8.78 0.75 -3.68
C PHE A 131 -7.37 0.57 -4.25
N THR A 132 -6.82 -0.62 -4.04
CA THR A 132 -5.60 -1.08 -4.71
C THR A 132 -5.93 -2.29 -5.59
N PHE A 133 -5.13 -2.51 -6.64
CA PHE A 133 -5.22 -3.64 -7.59
C PHE A 133 -6.36 -3.59 -8.60
N GLY A 134 -7.13 -2.51 -8.63
CA GLY A 134 -8.17 -2.33 -9.62
C GLY A 134 -9.23 -1.36 -9.19
N ILE A 135 -10.32 -1.40 -9.94
CA ILE A 135 -11.51 -0.59 -9.74
C ILE A 135 -12.65 -1.55 -9.39
N PRO A 136 -13.40 -1.34 -8.29
CA PRO A 136 -14.61 -2.10 -8.02
C PRO A 136 -15.64 -1.93 -9.13
N ASN A 137 -16.59 -2.88 -9.22
CA ASN A 137 -17.69 -2.72 -10.18
C ASN A 137 -18.55 -1.48 -9.87
N GLU A 138 -19.26 -1.00 -10.89
CA GLU A 138 -20.08 0.22 -10.82
C GLU A 138 -21.12 0.19 -9.70
N SER A 139 -21.72 -0.98 -9.43
CA SER A 139 -22.70 -1.15 -8.34
C SER A 139 -22.09 -0.88 -6.97
N ILE A 140 -20.87 -1.37 -6.70
CA ILE A 140 -20.15 -1.12 -5.45
C ILE A 140 -19.79 0.36 -5.32
N ILE A 141 -19.30 0.98 -6.39
CA ILE A 141 -18.97 2.42 -6.41
C ILE A 141 -20.22 3.24 -6.06
N LYS A 142 -21.35 2.95 -6.71
CA LYS A 142 -22.62 3.63 -6.47
C LYS A 142 -23.06 3.51 -5.01
N ARG A 143 -23.03 2.30 -4.44
CA ARG A 143 -23.42 2.06 -3.04
C ARG A 143 -22.56 2.84 -2.04
N LEU A 144 -21.23 2.90 -2.27
CA LEU A 144 -20.33 3.66 -1.40
C LEU A 144 -20.57 5.16 -1.51
N LYS A 145 -20.84 5.68 -2.72
CA LYS A 145 -21.18 7.09 -2.94
C LYS A 145 -22.51 7.48 -2.30
N GLU A 146 -23.52 6.63 -2.41
CA GLU A 146 -24.82 6.82 -1.73
C GLU A 146 -24.65 6.86 -0.20
N ALA A 147 -23.64 6.18 0.34
CA ALA A 147 -23.25 6.24 1.74
C ALA A 147 -22.34 7.44 2.09
N ASN A 148 -22.12 8.37 1.15
CA ASN A 148 -21.24 9.55 1.29
C ASN A 148 -19.76 9.24 1.58
N ILE A 149 -19.27 8.07 1.17
CA ILE A 149 -17.88 7.66 1.36
C ILE A 149 -17.03 8.18 0.21
N LYS A 150 -15.90 8.82 0.52
CA LYS A 150 -14.93 9.29 -0.49
C LYS A 150 -14.10 8.12 -1.01
N LEU A 151 -13.95 8.04 -2.33
CA LEU A 151 -13.29 6.92 -2.99
C LEU A 151 -11.95 7.34 -3.57
N ILE A 152 -10.91 6.59 -3.24
CA ILE A 152 -9.55 6.84 -3.74
C ILE A 152 -9.06 5.62 -4.52
N GLY A 153 -8.73 5.80 -5.79
CA GLY A 153 -8.19 4.75 -6.65
C GLY A 153 -6.67 4.84 -6.77
N THR A 154 -5.98 3.70 -6.87
CA THR A 154 -4.53 3.68 -7.17
C THR A 154 -4.28 3.56 -8.67
N ALA A 155 -3.35 4.33 -9.21
CA ALA A 155 -2.88 4.25 -10.60
C ALA A 155 -1.35 4.25 -10.68
N THR A 156 -0.79 3.45 -11.58
CA THR A 156 0.64 3.35 -11.89
C THR A 156 0.98 3.83 -13.31
N SER A 157 -0.04 4.25 -14.05
CA SER A 157 0.04 4.80 -15.40
C SER A 157 -1.06 5.84 -15.62
N VAL A 158 -0.91 6.64 -16.68
CA VAL A 158 -1.90 7.64 -17.09
C VAL A 158 -3.23 6.98 -17.46
N ASP A 159 -3.19 5.87 -18.19
CA ASP A 159 -4.40 5.12 -18.59
C ASP A 159 -5.19 4.61 -17.38
N GLU A 160 -4.50 4.12 -16.35
CA GLU A 160 -5.14 3.70 -15.11
C GLU A 160 -5.75 4.88 -14.34
N ALA A 161 -5.14 6.06 -14.39
CA ALA A 161 -5.69 7.26 -13.78
C ALA A 161 -6.98 7.70 -14.48
N ILE A 162 -6.98 7.75 -15.81
CA ILE A 162 -8.16 8.03 -16.62
C ILE A 162 -9.27 7.00 -16.33
N ALA A 163 -8.92 5.71 -16.20
CA ALA A 163 -9.88 4.67 -15.86
C ALA A 163 -10.51 4.87 -14.47
N ASN A 164 -9.71 5.23 -13.47
CA ASN A 164 -10.20 5.53 -12.12
C ASN A 164 -11.16 6.73 -12.10
N GLU A 165 -10.81 7.83 -12.78
CA GLU A 165 -11.68 9.00 -12.89
C GLU A 165 -12.99 8.65 -13.61
N LYS A 166 -12.92 7.96 -14.75
CA LYS A 166 -14.10 7.52 -15.51
C LYS A 166 -15.02 6.61 -14.69
N ALA A 167 -14.46 5.76 -13.85
CA ALA A 167 -15.24 4.92 -12.95
C ALA A 167 -15.88 5.70 -11.79
N GLY A 168 -15.46 6.94 -11.56
CA GLY A 168 -16.00 7.82 -10.55
C GLY A 168 -15.24 7.79 -9.22
N MET A 169 -13.95 7.52 -9.21
CA MET A 169 -13.14 7.82 -8.01
C MET A 169 -13.13 9.32 -7.72
N ASP A 170 -13.01 9.71 -6.45
CA ASP A 170 -12.98 11.11 -6.04
C ASP A 170 -11.54 11.66 -5.97
N ALA A 171 -10.54 10.79 -5.87
CA ALA A 171 -9.11 11.13 -6.01
C ALA A 171 -8.29 9.93 -6.50
N ILE A 172 -7.07 10.21 -6.95
CA ILE A 172 -6.15 9.19 -7.50
C ILE A 172 -4.82 9.21 -6.76
N VAL A 173 -4.40 8.05 -6.26
CA VAL A 173 -3.01 7.83 -5.84
C VAL A 173 -2.17 7.49 -7.07
N ALA A 174 -1.33 8.43 -7.50
CA ALA A 174 -0.31 8.24 -8.51
C ALA A 174 0.90 7.54 -7.89
N GLN A 175 0.93 6.20 -7.99
CA GLN A 175 1.96 5.36 -7.41
C GLN A 175 3.14 5.20 -8.37
N GLY A 176 4.20 5.97 -8.15
CA GLY A 176 5.46 5.84 -8.85
C GLY A 176 6.20 4.53 -8.51
N SER A 177 7.11 4.15 -9.40
CA SER A 177 7.92 2.94 -9.31
C SER A 177 8.76 2.83 -8.03
N GLU A 178 9.03 3.95 -7.37
CA GLU A 178 9.80 4.13 -6.14
C GLU A 178 9.07 3.58 -4.90
N ALA A 179 7.74 3.43 -4.96
CA ALA A 179 6.93 3.01 -3.83
C ALA A 179 7.28 1.61 -3.33
N GLY A 180 7.23 1.39 -2.01
CA GLY A 180 7.38 0.07 -1.41
C GLY A 180 6.13 -0.79 -1.55
N GLY A 181 6.26 -2.09 -1.29
CA GLY A 181 5.15 -3.04 -1.33
C GLY A 181 4.58 -3.23 -2.74
N HIS A 182 3.35 -3.74 -2.82
CA HIS A 182 2.74 -4.08 -4.09
C HIS A 182 2.57 -2.90 -5.04
N ARG A 183 2.81 -3.16 -6.33
CA ARG A 183 2.39 -2.30 -7.42
C ARG A 183 0.87 -2.40 -7.57
N GLY A 184 0.22 -1.24 -7.56
CA GLY A 184 -1.23 -1.10 -7.67
C GLY A 184 -1.78 -1.39 -9.06
N SER A 185 -0.91 -1.61 -10.04
CA SER A 185 -1.24 -1.82 -11.45
C SER A 185 -2.31 -2.90 -11.66
N PHE A 186 -3.24 -2.60 -12.56
CA PHE A 186 -4.38 -3.44 -12.94
C PHE A 186 -4.65 -3.43 -14.45
N LEU A 187 -4.22 -2.39 -15.19
CA LEU A 187 -4.17 -2.44 -16.64
C LEU A 187 -2.77 -2.91 -17.06
N LYS A 188 -2.71 -3.94 -17.90
CA LYS A 188 -1.45 -4.47 -18.45
C LYS A 188 -1.21 -3.84 -19.83
N PRO A 189 -0.34 -2.83 -19.99
CA PRO A 189 0.14 -2.47 -21.31
C PRO A 189 0.92 -3.66 -21.89
N LYS A 190 0.73 -3.93 -23.19
CA LYS A 190 1.25 -5.10 -23.92
C LYS A 190 2.69 -5.50 -23.49
N ASN A 191 2.80 -6.46 -22.57
CA ASN A 191 4.06 -7.03 -22.08
C ASN A 191 5.06 -6.04 -21.44
N GLN A 192 4.61 -4.90 -20.92
CA GLN A 192 5.47 -3.96 -20.20
C GLN A 192 5.01 -3.78 -18.76
N LEU A 193 5.97 -3.64 -17.84
CA LEU A 193 5.69 -3.31 -16.45
C LEU A 193 5.49 -1.79 -16.36
N PRO A 194 4.38 -1.28 -15.78
CA PRO A 194 4.21 0.14 -15.53
C PRO A 194 5.16 0.58 -14.41
N MET A 195 6.40 0.86 -14.78
CA MET A 195 7.52 1.25 -13.90
C MET A 195 7.86 2.73 -14.08
N VAL A 196 6.84 3.58 -14.23
CA VAL A 196 7.01 5.03 -14.37
C VAL A 196 7.37 5.62 -13.00
N GLY A 197 8.44 6.42 -12.94
CA GLY A 197 8.88 7.07 -11.70
C GLY A 197 7.93 8.19 -11.24
N THR A 198 7.87 8.47 -9.94
CA THR A 198 6.97 9.48 -9.34
C THR A 198 7.12 10.84 -10.03
N ILE A 199 8.36 11.29 -10.30
CA ILE A 199 8.64 12.59 -10.92
C ILE A 199 8.04 12.71 -12.33
N SER A 200 7.97 11.61 -13.07
CA SER A 200 7.40 11.57 -14.42
C SER A 200 5.90 11.29 -14.39
N LEU A 201 5.45 10.40 -13.49
CA LEU A 201 4.08 9.92 -13.44
C LEU A 201 3.10 11.02 -12.98
N VAL A 202 3.44 11.73 -11.90
CA VAL A 202 2.55 12.71 -11.26
C VAL A 202 2.10 13.82 -12.23
N PRO A 203 3.00 14.59 -12.89
CA PRO A 203 2.56 15.71 -13.73
C PRO A 203 1.73 15.23 -14.93
N GLN A 204 2.09 14.10 -15.54
CA GLN A 204 1.33 13.53 -16.65
C GLN A 204 -0.09 13.13 -16.27
N ILE A 205 -0.30 12.61 -15.05
CA ILE A 205 -1.65 12.32 -14.55
C ILE A 205 -2.40 13.63 -14.28
N VAL A 206 -1.77 14.58 -13.60
CA VAL A 206 -2.37 15.89 -13.26
C VAL A 206 -2.87 16.62 -14.50
N ASP A 207 -2.14 16.55 -15.61
CA ASP A 207 -2.50 17.23 -16.86
C ASP A 207 -3.73 16.63 -17.57
N VAL A 208 -4.14 15.39 -17.25
CA VAL A 208 -5.21 14.69 -17.97
C VAL A 208 -6.45 14.35 -17.13
N VAL A 209 -6.36 14.41 -15.80
CA VAL A 209 -7.50 14.16 -14.91
C VAL A 209 -7.96 15.45 -14.24
N SER A 210 -9.25 15.53 -13.92
CA SER A 210 -9.85 16.68 -13.24
C SER A 210 -9.90 16.52 -11.71
N ILE A 211 -9.88 15.28 -11.19
CA ILE A 211 -9.92 14.98 -9.75
C ILE A 211 -8.54 15.12 -9.08
N PRO A 212 -8.47 15.35 -7.75
CA PRO A 212 -7.21 15.50 -7.03
C PRO A 212 -6.26 14.29 -7.18
N VAL A 213 -4.98 14.59 -7.39
CA VAL A 213 -3.90 13.60 -7.52
C VAL A 213 -3.05 13.60 -6.25
N ILE A 214 -2.79 12.41 -5.72
CA ILE A 214 -1.99 12.13 -4.53
C ILE A 214 -0.71 11.43 -5.00
N ALA A 215 0.45 12.05 -4.82
CA ALA A 215 1.73 11.43 -5.19
C ALA A 215 2.13 10.34 -4.19
N ALA A 216 2.58 9.18 -4.67
CA ALA A 216 3.07 8.11 -3.82
C ALA A 216 4.33 7.46 -4.39
N GLY A 217 5.32 7.24 -3.52
CA GLY A 217 6.58 6.57 -3.87
C GLY A 217 7.80 7.48 -3.74
N GLY A 218 8.77 7.04 -2.93
CA GLY A 218 10.01 7.78 -2.67
C GLY A 218 9.90 8.98 -1.72
N ILE A 219 8.68 9.39 -1.35
CA ILE A 219 8.40 10.54 -0.49
C ILE A 219 8.59 10.15 0.99
N MET A 220 9.57 10.77 1.65
CA MET A 220 9.96 10.43 3.02
C MET A 220 9.96 11.62 3.99
N ASP A 221 10.03 12.85 3.47
CA ASP A 221 10.21 14.05 4.27
C ASP A 221 9.59 15.30 3.59
N GLY A 222 9.76 16.48 4.20
CA GLY A 222 9.16 17.72 3.71
C GLY A 222 9.62 18.14 2.30
N ARG A 223 10.82 17.74 1.88
CA ARG A 223 11.34 18.04 0.53
C ARG A 223 10.54 17.26 -0.52
N GLY A 224 10.31 15.97 -0.25
CA GLY A 224 9.50 15.11 -1.12
C GLY A 224 8.04 15.58 -1.22
N VAL A 225 7.48 16.06 -0.11
CA VAL A 225 6.12 16.64 -0.10
C VAL A 225 6.05 17.88 -0.99
N LEU A 226 6.96 18.85 -0.80
CA LEU A 226 6.97 20.07 -1.60
C LEU A 226 7.25 19.79 -3.08
N ALA A 227 8.18 18.88 -3.39
CA ALA A 227 8.45 18.48 -4.78
C ALA A 227 7.19 17.92 -5.43
N SER A 228 6.43 17.08 -4.72
CA SER A 228 5.17 16.51 -5.23
C SER A 228 4.11 17.59 -5.50
N ILE A 229 3.98 18.58 -4.60
CA ILE A 229 3.09 19.72 -4.78
C ILE A 229 3.50 20.57 -5.99
N VAL A 230 4.80 20.78 -6.19
CA VAL A 230 5.33 21.50 -7.37
C VAL A 230 5.03 20.76 -8.68
N LEU A 231 5.01 19.43 -8.66
CA LEU A 231 4.60 18.59 -9.80
C LEU A 231 3.08 18.60 -10.05
N GLY A 232 2.30 19.31 -9.22
CA GLY A 232 0.86 19.45 -9.36
C GLY A 232 0.02 18.51 -8.49
N ALA A 233 0.65 17.65 -7.68
CA ALA A 233 -0.11 16.82 -6.73
C ALA A 233 -0.75 17.70 -5.65
N GLU A 234 -1.95 17.32 -5.23
CA GLU A 234 -2.67 17.97 -4.12
C GLU A 234 -2.43 17.29 -2.78
N GLY A 235 -1.66 16.20 -2.76
CA GLY A 235 -1.16 15.60 -1.55
C GLY A 235 -0.21 14.46 -1.81
N VAL A 236 0.20 13.81 -0.72
CA VAL A 236 1.14 12.70 -0.75
C VAL A 236 0.63 11.52 0.04
N GLN A 237 0.95 10.32 -0.41
CA GLN A 237 0.77 9.09 0.34
C GLN A 237 2.12 8.44 0.64
N MET A 238 2.41 8.28 1.93
CA MET A 238 3.70 7.86 2.44
C MET A 238 3.56 6.50 3.13
N GLY A 239 4.27 5.50 2.62
CA GLY A 239 4.32 4.14 3.19
C GLY A 239 5.54 3.94 4.07
N THR A 240 6.71 3.75 3.43
CA THR A 240 7.98 3.45 4.11
C THR A 240 8.33 4.42 5.24
N ALA A 241 8.00 5.71 5.12
CA ALA A 241 8.22 6.69 6.18
C ALA A 241 7.46 6.35 7.48
N PHE A 242 6.21 5.89 7.38
CA PHE A 242 5.41 5.49 8.53
C PHE A 242 5.59 4.01 8.90
N LEU A 243 6.08 3.19 7.98
CA LEU A 243 6.41 1.79 8.24
C LEU A 243 7.50 1.63 9.29
N THR A 244 8.45 2.58 9.38
CA THR A 244 9.49 2.58 10.41
C THR A 244 9.07 3.30 11.69
N SER A 245 7.81 3.77 11.77
CA SER A 245 7.30 4.39 12.98
C SER A 245 7.17 3.39 14.13
N GLN A 246 7.37 3.87 15.36
CA GLN A 246 7.11 3.12 16.59
C GLN A 246 5.64 2.76 16.77
N ASP A 247 4.73 3.47 16.09
CA ASP A 247 3.29 3.18 16.14
C ASP A 247 2.88 2.07 15.15
N SER A 248 3.75 1.67 14.22
CA SER A 248 3.47 0.60 13.26
C SER A 248 3.65 -0.80 13.86
N ASN A 249 2.99 -1.79 13.27
CA ASN A 249 3.17 -3.21 13.56
C ASN A 249 4.31 -3.84 12.73
N ALA A 250 5.17 -3.05 12.10
CA ALA A 250 6.36 -3.58 11.47
C ALA A 250 7.22 -4.30 12.52
N SER A 251 7.68 -5.51 12.21
CA SER A 251 8.59 -6.24 13.10
C SER A 251 9.90 -5.46 13.28
N GLU A 252 10.59 -5.70 14.40
CA GLU A 252 11.95 -5.16 14.60
C GLU A 252 12.87 -5.58 13.45
N LEU A 253 12.77 -6.83 13.01
CA LEU A 253 13.46 -7.34 11.82
C LEU A 253 13.25 -6.47 10.58
N LEU A 254 12.00 -6.07 10.28
CA LEU A 254 11.67 -5.23 9.13
C LEU A 254 12.20 -3.81 9.31
N ARG A 255 12.00 -3.21 10.48
CA ARG A 255 12.48 -1.84 10.75
C ARG A 255 13.99 -1.76 10.65
N ASP A 256 14.71 -2.69 11.27
CA ASP A 256 16.16 -2.73 11.25
C ASP A 256 16.70 -2.96 9.84
N ALA A 257 16.06 -3.85 9.06
CA ALA A 257 16.46 -4.04 7.67
C ALA A 257 16.29 -2.75 6.85
N ILE A 258 15.18 -2.02 7.00
CA ILE A 258 14.96 -0.76 6.27
C ILE A 258 16.01 0.28 6.65
N ILE A 259 16.25 0.48 7.95
CA ILE A 259 17.18 1.50 8.45
C ILE A 259 18.62 1.23 7.97
N ASN A 260 18.99 -0.04 7.85
CA ASN A 260 20.34 -0.45 7.43
C ASN A 260 20.47 -0.70 5.93
N SER A 261 19.42 -0.49 5.14
CA SER A 261 19.44 -0.70 3.68
C SER A 261 19.83 0.57 2.91
N LYS A 262 20.36 0.34 1.71
CA LYS A 262 20.63 1.36 0.69
C LYS A 262 19.51 1.39 -0.34
N GLU A 263 19.38 2.51 -1.04
CA GLU A 263 18.44 2.69 -2.16
C GLU A 263 18.57 1.61 -3.24
N THR A 264 19.80 1.14 -3.47
CA THR A 264 20.14 0.09 -4.45
C THR A 264 19.77 -1.31 -4.00
N ASP A 265 19.44 -1.52 -2.73
CA ASP A 265 19.17 -2.85 -2.18
C ASP A 265 17.72 -3.30 -2.45
N THR A 266 16.85 -2.40 -2.93
CA THR A 266 15.46 -2.74 -3.23
C THR A 266 15.24 -3.20 -4.67
N VAL A 267 14.46 -4.26 -4.83
CA VAL A 267 14.10 -4.85 -6.12
C VAL A 267 12.58 -4.97 -6.24
N VAL A 268 12.09 -5.12 -7.48
CA VAL A 268 10.69 -5.46 -7.75
C VAL A 268 10.61 -6.95 -8.06
N THR A 269 9.72 -7.66 -7.37
CA THR A 269 9.62 -9.12 -7.45
C THR A 269 8.17 -9.60 -7.37
N LYS A 270 7.89 -10.79 -7.94
CA LYS A 270 6.65 -11.54 -7.70
C LYS A 270 6.83 -12.66 -6.67
N ALA A 271 8.06 -12.94 -6.23
CA ALA A 271 8.44 -14.15 -5.49
C ALA A 271 7.51 -14.49 -4.32
N PHE A 272 7.09 -13.49 -3.54
CA PHE A 272 6.30 -13.71 -2.33
C PHE A 272 4.79 -13.79 -2.56
N SER A 273 4.25 -13.16 -3.60
CA SER A 273 2.79 -13.00 -3.69
C SER A 273 2.20 -13.22 -5.06
N GLY A 274 3.02 -13.35 -6.10
CA GLY A 274 2.56 -13.47 -7.48
C GLY A 274 2.22 -12.13 -8.13
N LYS A 275 2.14 -11.06 -7.35
CA LYS A 275 1.98 -9.68 -7.83
C LYS A 275 3.27 -8.92 -7.59
N LEU A 276 3.62 -8.03 -8.51
CA LEU A 276 4.83 -7.21 -8.40
C LEU A 276 4.78 -6.41 -7.11
N ALA A 277 5.84 -6.50 -6.32
CA ALA A 277 6.03 -5.73 -5.11
C ALA A 277 7.48 -5.32 -4.96
N ARG A 278 7.73 -4.13 -4.39
CA ARG A 278 9.07 -3.64 -4.07
C ARG A 278 9.44 -3.95 -2.63
N GLY A 279 10.59 -4.60 -2.46
CA GLY A 279 11.19 -4.89 -1.15
C GLY A 279 12.70 -4.95 -1.23
N ILE A 280 13.34 -5.06 -0.07
CA ILE A 280 14.78 -5.31 0.05
C ILE A 280 15.06 -6.70 -0.52
N ASN A 281 16.06 -6.79 -1.41
CA ASN A 281 16.49 -8.04 -2.01
C ASN A 281 17.02 -9.00 -0.93
N ASN A 282 16.73 -10.29 -1.10
CA ASN A 282 17.17 -11.32 -0.16
C ASN A 282 17.28 -12.68 -0.86
N ARG A 283 17.82 -13.67 -0.14
CA ARG A 283 18.03 -15.02 -0.67
C ARG A 283 16.78 -15.62 -1.31
N PHE A 284 15.60 -15.49 -0.70
CA PHE A 284 14.38 -16.05 -1.28
C PHE A 284 14.01 -15.43 -2.63
N ILE A 285 14.22 -14.12 -2.80
CA ILE A 285 14.01 -13.46 -4.09
C ILE A 285 15.01 -13.98 -5.13
N GLU A 286 16.28 -14.11 -4.75
CA GLU A 286 17.35 -14.59 -5.64
C GLU A 286 17.10 -16.04 -6.09
N GLU A 287 16.76 -16.94 -5.16
CA GLU A 287 16.45 -18.33 -5.47
C GLU A 287 15.18 -18.46 -6.31
N MET A 288 14.13 -17.69 -6.00
CA MET A 288 12.91 -17.67 -6.82
C MET A 288 13.13 -17.12 -8.22
N SER A 289 14.13 -16.26 -8.43
CA SER A 289 14.48 -15.76 -9.78
C SER A 289 15.09 -16.83 -10.69
N GLN A 290 15.54 -17.96 -10.12
CA GLN A 290 16.07 -19.11 -10.84
C GLN A 290 14.97 -20.10 -11.26
N TYR A 291 13.74 -19.92 -10.79
CA TYR A 291 12.63 -20.77 -11.20
C TYR A 291 12.27 -20.48 -12.67
N GLU A 292 12.47 -21.48 -13.53
CA GLU A 292 12.21 -21.37 -14.98
C GLU A 292 10.71 -21.38 -15.35
N GLY A 293 9.84 -21.79 -14.40
CA GLY A 293 8.40 -21.79 -14.60
C GLY A 293 7.76 -20.43 -14.28
N ASP A 294 6.46 -20.33 -14.58
CA ASP A 294 5.70 -19.13 -14.23
C ASP A 294 5.34 -19.13 -12.74
N ILE A 295 5.74 -18.07 -12.02
CA ILE A 295 5.26 -17.83 -10.66
C ILE A 295 3.75 -17.60 -10.72
N PRO A 296 2.92 -18.38 -9.98
CA PRO A 296 1.49 -18.17 -9.93
C PRO A 296 1.14 -16.73 -9.58
N ASP A 297 0.17 -16.14 -10.26
CA ASP A 297 -0.23 -14.78 -9.95
C ASP A 297 -0.95 -14.70 -8.58
N TYR A 298 -1.09 -13.48 -8.07
CA TYR A 298 -1.82 -13.21 -6.83
C TYR A 298 -3.30 -13.62 -6.97
N PRO A 299 -3.91 -14.27 -5.95
CA PRO A 299 -3.37 -14.51 -4.61
C PRO A 299 -2.66 -15.85 -4.40
N ILE A 300 -2.56 -16.71 -5.42
CA ILE A 300 -2.08 -18.09 -5.26
C ILE A 300 -0.70 -18.14 -4.62
N GLN A 301 0.28 -17.41 -5.18
CA GLN A 301 1.63 -17.39 -4.63
C GLN A 301 1.69 -16.78 -3.23
N ASN A 302 0.79 -15.83 -2.92
CA ASN A 302 0.70 -15.26 -1.57
C ASN A 302 0.31 -16.33 -0.54
N GLU A 303 -0.67 -17.17 -0.87
CA GLU A 303 -1.09 -18.30 -0.05
C GLU A 303 0.02 -19.37 0.05
N LEU A 304 0.62 -19.75 -1.07
CA LEU A 304 1.64 -20.81 -1.11
C LEU A 304 2.90 -20.50 -0.30
N THR A 305 3.25 -19.21 -0.16
CA THR A 305 4.42 -18.75 0.60
C THR A 305 4.08 -18.24 2.00
N SER A 306 2.80 -18.07 2.35
CA SER A 306 2.35 -17.41 3.59
C SER A 306 2.95 -18.06 4.85
N SER A 307 2.88 -19.39 4.95
CA SER A 307 3.43 -20.13 6.09
C SER A 307 4.95 -20.04 6.18
N ILE A 308 5.65 -20.10 5.05
CA ILE A 308 7.11 -19.94 4.96
C ILE A 308 7.52 -18.56 5.49
N ARG A 309 6.90 -17.49 4.98
CA ARG A 309 7.20 -16.11 5.38
C ARG A 309 6.94 -15.86 6.87
N LYS A 310 5.85 -16.41 7.41
CA LYS A 310 5.50 -16.30 8.82
C LYS A 310 6.48 -17.06 9.71
N ALA A 311 6.82 -18.30 9.36
CA ALA A 311 7.79 -19.10 10.11
C ALA A 311 9.18 -18.46 10.10
N ALA A 312 9.64 -17.98 8.95
CA ALA A 312 10.90 -17.25 8.81
C ALA A 312 10.93 -15.98 9.69
N ALA A 313 9.88 -15.16 9.64
CA ALA A 313 9.79 -13.96 10.47
C ALA A 313 9.82 -14.29 11.98
N ASN A 314 9.16 -15.37 12.40
CA ASN A 314 9.12 -15.77 13.82
C ASN A 314 10.49 -16.20 14.36
N ILE A 315 11.38 -16.73 13.51
CA ILE A 315 12.75 -17.10 13.89
C ILE A 315 13.77 -16.00 13.58
N GLY A 316 13.33 -14.82 13.14
CA GLY A 316 14.21 -13.70 12.80
C GLY A 316 14.96 -13.85 11.46
N ASP A 317 14.54 -14.74 10.57
CA ASP A 317 15.19 -14.94 9.27
C ASP A 317 14.65 -13.96 8.22
N LYS A 318 15.37 -12.85 8.03
CA LYS A 318 15.07 -11.85 6.99
C LYS A 318 15.29 -12.36 5.56
N GLU A 319 16.01 -13.46 5.39
CA GLU A 319 16.37 -13.99 4.08
C GLU A 319 15.24 -14.79 3.42
N LEU A 320 14.23 -15.20 4.22
CA LEU A 320 13.08 -16.00 3.77
C LEU A 320 11.72 -15.32 3.97
N THR A 321 11.71 -14.04 4.35
CA THR A 321 10.47 -13.27 4.48
C THR A 321 10.48 -12.00 3.64
N HIS A 322 9.33 -11.38 3.51
CA HIS A 322 9.15 -10.20 2.68
C HIS A 322 9.55 -8.95 3.44
N MET A 323 10.42 -8.13 2.84
CA MET A 323 10.96 -6.91 3.47
C MET A 323 10.55 -5.69 2.65
N TRP A 324 9.26 -5.36 2.66
CA TRP A 324 8.72 -4.29 1.83
C TRP A 324 9.29 -2.92 2.19
N SER A 325 9.83 -2.24 1.18
CA SER A 325 10.43 -0.92 1.33
C SER A 325 10.45 -0.19 -0.02
N GLY A 326 10.30 1.13 0.01
CA GLY A 326 10.50 1.98 -1.17
C GLY A 326 11.98 2.25 -1.43
N GLN A 327 12.27 3.03 -2.46
CA GLN A 327 13.65 3.33 -2.88
C GLN A 327 14.39 4.36 -2.01
N SER A 328 13.79 4.86 -0.94
CA SER A 328 14.38 5.89 -0.07
C SER A 328 14.68 5.42 1.36
N PRO A 329 15.25 4.20 1.60
CA PRO A 329 15.42 3.66 2.95
C PRO A 329 16.38 4.51 3.82
N ARG A 330 17.36 5.19 3.23
CA ARG A 330 18.29 6.08 3.95
C ARG A 330 17.65 7.28 4.64
N LEU A 331 16.42 7.63 4.23
CA LEU A 331 15.65 8.71 4.83
C LEU A 331 14.69 8.21 5.92
N ALA A 332 14.67 6.89 6.17
CA ALA A 332 13.82 6.31 7.21
C ALA A 332 14.28 6.76 8.59
N THR A 333 13.31 6.94 9.49
CA THR A 333 13.55 7.32 10.89
C THR A 333 12.69 6.47 11.81
N THR A 334 13.11 6.33 13.06
CA THR A 334 12.38 5.56 14.09
C THR A 334 11.75 6.52 15.10
N HIS A 335 10.65 7.16 14.71
CA HIS A 335 9.92 8.08 15.56
C HIS A 335 8.43 7.70 15.68
N PRO A 336 7.74 8.13 16.74
CA PRO A 336 6.28 8.10 16.78
C PRO A 336 5.68 8.87 15.60
N ALA A 337 4.50 8.46 15.12
CA ALA A 337 3.95 8.98 13.87
C ALA A 337 3.62 10.47 13.94
N ASN A 338 3.19 10.97 15.11
CA ASN A 338 2.98 12.40 15.35
C ASN A 338 4.27 13.23 15.20
N THR A 339 5.41 12.67 15.57
CA THR A 339 6.73 13.31 15.44
C THR A 339 7.18 13.31 13.99
N ILE A 340 6.94 12.23 13.25
CA ILE A 340 7.18 12.18 11.80
C ILE A 340 6.35 13.27 11.10
N MET A 341 5.06 13.37 11.41
CA MET A 341 4.17 14.42 10.89
C MET A 341 4.71 15.82 11.20
N SER A 342 5.04 16.08 12.47
CA SER A 342 5.54 17.40 12.92
C SER A 342 6.85 17.78 12.23
N ASN A 343 7.77 16.81 12.07
CA ASN A 343 9.04 17.02 11.37
C ASN A 343 8.84 17.37 9.90
N ILE A 344 7.94 16.66 9.20
CA ILE A 344 7.60 16.95 7.80
C ILE A 344 7.05 18.39 7.68
N ILE A 345 6.06 18.74 8.50
CA ILE A 345 5.42 20.07 8.48
C ILE A 345 6.45 21.18 8.76
N ASN A 346 7.28 21.00 9.78
CA ASN A 346 8.32 21.96 10.15
C ASN A 346 9.35 22.16 9.02
N GLN A 347 9.81 21.07 8.39
CA GLN A 347 10.72 21.16 7.25
C GLN A 347 10.09 21.91 6.07
N ILE A 348 8.81 21.64 5.75
CA ILE A 348 8.10 22.35 4.69
C ILE A 348 8.04 23.85 4.98
N ASN A 349 7.63 24.21 6.20
CA ASN A 349 7.52 25.61 6.62
C ASN A 349 8.87 26.33 6.55
N GLN A 350 9.96 25.67 6.97
CA GLN A 350 11.31 26.20 6.84
C GLN A 350 11.69 26.43 5.37
N ILE A 351 11.48 25.44 4.49
CA ILE A 351 11.82 25.55 3.06
C ILE A 351 11.04 26.70 2.40
N MET A 352 9.76 26.89 2.78
CA MET A 352 8.92 27.95 2.23
C MET A 352 9.26 29.34 2.77
N GLN A 353 9.90 29.47 3.94
CA GLN A 353 10.36 30.77 4.46
C GLN A 353 11.57 31.33 3.70
N TYR A 354 12.34 30.48 3.02
CA TYR A 354 13.50 30.88 2.20
C TYR A 354 13.15 31.16 0.73
N LYS A 355 11.86 31.25 0.38
CA LYS A 355 11.34 31.66 -0.93
C LYS A 355 10.52 32.93 -0.77
#